data_AF-A0A7V3HCD6-F1
#
_entry.id   AF-A0A7V3HCD6-F1
#
_cell.length_a   1.000
_cell.length_b   1.000
_cell.length_c   1.000
_cell.angle_alpha   90.00
_cell.angle_beta   90.00
_cell.angle_gamma   90.00
#
_symmetry.space_group_name_H-M   'P 1'
#
loop_
_entity.id
_entity.type
_entity.pdbx_description
1 polymer ?
#
loop_
_entity_poly.entity_id
_entity_poly.type
_entity_poly.pdbx_seq_one_letter_code
_entity_poly.pdbx_strand_id
1 'polypeptide(L)'
;MEKLQLTWFFLWALLWIVYFALDGFVLGCGLIMNFISKNENEKRAVISSIGPFWEANEVWLITAGGATFAAFPSAYADMFSFFY
;
A
#
# COMPACT_ATOMS: atom_id res chain seq x y z
N MET A 1 0.39 -19.69 -22.79
CA MET A 1 1.34 -19.10 -21.84
C MET A 1 1.21 -17.58 -21.79
N GLU A 2 1.26 -16.90 -22.92
CA GLU A 2 1.17 -15.43 -23.00
C GLU A 2 -0.01 -14.80 -22.24
N LYS A 3 -1.23 -15.34 -22.40
CA LYS A 3 -2.43 -14.81 -21.70
C LYS A 3 -2.31 -14.86 -20.18
N LEU A 4 -1.81 -15.96 -19.62
CA LEU A 4 -1.69 -16.13 -18.16
C LEU A 4 -0.65 -15.18 -17.58
N GLN A 5 0.49 -15.02 -18.26
CA GLN A 5 1.52 -14.07 -17.88
C GLN A 5 1.00 -12.63 -17.89
N LEU A 6 0.27 -12.25 -18.94
CA LEU A 6 -0.33 -10.92 -19.05
C LEU A 6 -1.39 -10.69 -17.95
N THR A 7 -2.23 -11.68 -17.66
CA THR A 7 -3.21 -11.61 -16.57
C THR A 7 -2.53 -11.38 -15.22
N TRP A 8 -1.50 -12.16 -14.90
CA TRP A 8 -0.77 -12.02 -13.63
C TRP A 8 -0.02 -10.70 -13.52
N PHE A 9 0.58 -10.23 -14.62
CA PHE A 9 1.21 -8.92 -14.65
C PHE A 9 0.20 -7.79 -14.41
N PHE A 10 -0.98 -7.86 -15.03
CA PHE A 10 -2.07 -6.89 -14.81
C PHE A 10 -2.56 -6.92 -13.36
N LEU A 11 -2.80 -8.10 -12.80
CA LEU A 11 -3.24 -8.25 -11.40
C LEU A 11 -2.18 -7.70 -10.43
N TRP A 12 -0.91 -8.01 -10.66
CA TRP A 12 0.20 -7.50 -9.88
C TRP A 12 0.26 -5.97 -9.90
N ALA A 13 0.20 -5.36 -11.08
CA ALA A 13 0.17 -3.90 -11.22
C ALA A 13 -1.07 -3.29 -10.53
N LEU A 14 -2.24 -3.90 -10.70
CA LEU A 14 -3.48 -3.43 -10.09
C LEU A 14 -3.40 -3.44 -8.56
N LEU A 15 -2.87 -4.51 -7.97
CA LEU A 15 -2.72 -4.62 -6.51
C LEU A 15 -1.82 -3.52 -5.94
N TRP A 16 -0.68 -3.25 -6.60
CA TRP A 16 0.20 -2.14 -6.21
C TRP A 16 -0.44 -0.77 -6.39
N ILE A 17 -1.17 -0.54 -7.49
CA ILE A 17 -1.90 0.72 -7.72
C ILE A 17 -2.94 0.94 -6.62
N VAL A 18 -3.72 -0.09 -6.28
CA VAL A 18 -4.74 -0.01 -5.22
C VAL A 18 -4.09 0.28 -3.88
N TYR A 19 -3.01 -0.41 -3.53
CA TYR A 19 -2.27 -0.13 -2.30
C TYR A 19 -1.77 1.32 -2.24
N PHE A 20 -1.06 1.79 -3.27
CA PHE A 20 -0.52 3.15 -3.29
C PHE A 20 -1.61 4.22 -3.29
N ALA A 21 -2.77 3.97 -3.92
CA ALA A 21 -3.89 4.91 -3.91
C ALA A 21 -4.57 4.98 -2.53
N LEU A 22 -4.86 3.82 -1.93
CA LEU A 22 -5.60 3.75 -0.67
C LEU A 22 -4.72 4.12 0.53
N ASP A 23 -3.60 3.45 0.67
CA ASP A 23 -2.72 3.66 1.82
C ASP A 23 -1.87 4.92 1.68
N GLY A 24 -1.55 5.31 0.44
CA GLY A 24 -0.88 6.59 0.17
C GLY A 24 -1.69 7.80 0.65
N PHE A 25 -3.03 7.73 0.65
CA PHE A 25 -3.87 8.76 1.27
C PHE A 25 -3.69 8.79 2.80
N VAL A 26 -3.74 7.63 3.46
CA VAL A 26 -3.65 7.54 4.93
C VAL A 26 -2.26 7.96 5.42
N LEU A 27 -1.21 7.41 4.80
CA LEU A 27 0.18 7.82 5.02
C LEU A 27 0.37 9.30 4.73
N GLY A 28 -0.19 9.79 3.62
CA GLY A 28 -0.14 11.20 3.24
C GLY A 28 -0.73 12.13 4.31
N CYS A 29 -1.91 11.79 4.85
CA CYS A 29 -2.51 12.51 5.97
C CYS A 29 -1.61 12.51 7.21
N GLY A 30 -0.99 11.38 7.53
CA GLY A 30 -0.01 11.28 8.62
C GLY A 30 1.22 12.15 8.41
N LEU A 31 1.79 12.15 7.20
CA LEU A 31 2.97 12.92 6.82
C LEU A 31 2.75 14.42 6.92
N ILE A 32 1.58 14.91 6.48
CA ILE A 32 1.26 16.35 6.49
C ILE A 32 0.54 16.81 7.77
N MET A 33 0.30 15.92 8.73
CA MET A 33 -0.58 16.15 9.89
C MET A 33 -0.22 17.43 10.67
N ASN A 34 1.07 17.67 10.89
CA ASN A 34 1.57 18.86 11.61
C ASN A 34 1.43 20.17 10.81
N PHE A 35 1.20 20.10 9.50
CA PHE A 35 0.95 21.27 8.65
C PHE A 35 -0.55 21.59 8.55
N ILE A 36 -1.42 20.58 8.63
CA ILE A 36 -2.87 20.73 8.47
C ILE A 36 -3.64 20.86 9.80
N SER A 37 -3.01 20.51 10.93
CA SER A 37 -3.62 20.55 12.27
C SER A 37 -2.91 21.53 13.18
N LYS A 38 -3.65 22.49 13.76
CA LYS A 38 -3.13 23.55 14.64
C LYS A 38 -3.17 23.20 16.12
N ASN A 39 -3.96 22.19 16.50
CA ASN A 39 -4.14 21.76 17.88
C ASN A 39 -4.44 20.26 17.96
N GLU A 40 -4.46 19.71 19.17
CA GLU A 40 -4.66 18.29 19.42
C GLU A 40 -6.06 17.79 19.01
N ASN A 41 -7.09 18.65 19.07
CA ASN A 41 -8.43 18.27 18.63
C ASN A 41 -8.48 18.08 17.10
N GLU A 42 -7.81 18.94 16.35
CA GLU A 42 -7.69 18.82 14.89
C GLU A 42 -6.89 17.57 14.50
N LYS A 43 -5.77 17.29 15.18
CA LYS A 43 -5.01 16.05 14.97
C LYS A 43 -5.87 14.81 15.24
N ARG A 44 -6.65 14.83 16.32
CA ARG A 44 -7.55 13.74 16.68
C ARG A 44 -8.67 13.55 15.65
N ALA A 45 -9.16 14.64 15.07
CA ALA A 45 -10.13 14.58 13.97
C ALA A 45 -9.54 13.91 12.73
N VAL A 46 -8.31 14.26 12.34
CA VAL A 46 -7.58 13.61 11.24
C VAL A 46 -7.41 12.11 11.51
N ILE A 47 -6.86 11.74 12.67
CA ILE A 47 -6.65 10.32 13.04
C ILE A 47 -7.96 9.55 13.05
N SER A 48 -9.04 10.11 13.61
CA SER A 48 -10.34 9.45 13.65
C SER A 48 -10.96 9.28 12.26
N SER A 49 -10.65 10.16 11.32
CA SER A 49 -11.15 10.08 9.94
C SER A 49 -10.45 9.01 9.10
N ILE A 50 -9.19 8.68 9.40
CA ILE A 50 -8.38 7.74 8.62
C ILE A 50 -8.16 6.38 9.32
N GLY A 51 -8.28 6.33 10.65
CA GLY A 51 -8.01 5.15 11.46
C GLY A 51 -8.75 3.88 11.01
N PRO A 52 -10.06 3.92 10.73
CA PRO A 52 -10.80 2.75 10.24
C PRO A 52 -10.29 2.19 8.89
N PHE A 53 -9.62 3.02 8.09
CA PHE A 53 -9.14 2.63 6.75
C PHE A 53 -7.70 2.15 6.76
N TRP A 54 -6.87 2.64 7.68
CA TRP A 54 -5.47 2.22 7.81
C TRP A 54 -5.33 0.70 7.88
N GLU A 55 -6.00 0.08 8.85
CA GLU A 55 -5.90 -1.38 9.06
C GLU A 55 -6.46 -2.16 7.86
N ALA A 56 -7.49 -1.63 7.21
CA ALA A 56 -8.07 -2.23 6.01
C ALA A 56 -7.16 -2.07 4.78
N ASN A 57 -6.31 -1.06 4.73
CA ASN A 57 -5.45 -0.78 3.59
C ASN A 57 -4.18 -1.64 3.59
N GLU A 58 -3.66 -1.98 4.77
CA GLU A 58 -2.48 -2.84 4.93
C GLU A 58 -2.64 -4.23 4.28
N VAL A 59 -3.86 -4.73 4.18
CA VAL A 59 -4.11 -6.02 3.49
C VAL A 59 -3.72 -5.97 2.01
N TRP A 60 -3.78 -4.80 1.37
CA TRP A 60 -3.35 -4.62 -0.01
C TRP A 60 -1.84 -4.69 -0.15
N LEU A 61 -1.09 -4.18 0.83
CA LEU A 61 0.37 -4.32 0.86
C LEU A 61 0.77 -5.79 0.94
N ILE A 62 0.20 -6.50 1.92
CA ILE A 62 0.46 -7.92 2.15
C ILE A 62 0.09 -8.74 0.90
N THR A 63 -1.07 -8.45 0.31
CA THR A 63 -1.54 -9.14 -0.89
C THR A 63 -0.67 -8.83 -2.11
N ALA A 64 -0.25 -7.59 -2.31
CA ALA A 64 0.65 -7.20 -3.40
C ALA A 64 2.02 -7.89 -3.25
N GLY A 65 2.57 -7.92 -2.03
CA GLY A 65 3.80 -8.67 -1.71
C GLY A 65 3.65 -10.17 -1.97
N GLY A 66 2.55 -10.78 -1.50
CA GLY A 66 2.25 -12.20 -1.72
C GLY A 66 2.04 -12.55 -3.19
N ALA A 67 1.36 -11.70 -3.96
CA ALA A 67 1.20 -11.86 -5.41
C ALA A 67 2.55 -11.72 -6.14
N THR A 68 3.43 -10.82 -5.68
CA THR A 68 4.79 -10.69 -6.18
C THR A 68 5.57 -11.98 -5.94
N PHE A 69 5.50 -12.55 -4.73
CA PHE A 69 6.13 -13.84 -4.41
C PHE A 69 5.60 -14.99 -5.28
N ALA A 70 4.28 -15.07 -5.46
CA ALA A 70 3.64 -16.19 -6.18
C ALA A 70 3.86 -16.12 -7.70
N ALA A 71 3.74 -14.93 -8.31
CA ALA A 71 3.80 -14.76 -9.76
C ALA A 71 5.21 -14.39 -10.26
N PHE A 72 6.02 -13.70 -9.44
CA PHE A 72 7.33 -13.15 -9.80
C PHE A 72 8.37 -13.41 -8.69
N PRO A 73 8.69 -14.68 -8.37
CA PRO A 73 9.49 -15.05 -7.20
C PRO A 73 10.91 -14.46 -7.21
N SER A 74 11.54 -14.33 -8.38
CA SER A 74 12.85 -13.68 -8.49
C SER A 74 12.78 -12.20 -8.13
N ALA A 75 11.78 -11.47 -8.63
CA ALA A 75 11.59 -10.07 -8.31
C ALA A 75 11.30 -9.87 -6.81
N TYR A 76 10.50 -10.76 -6.20
CA TYR A 76 10.30 -10.75 -4.75
C TYR A 76 11.61 -10.93 -3.99
N ALA A 77 12.40 -11.94 -4.35
CA ALA A 77 13.68 -12.22 -3.69
C ALA A 77 14.65 -11.03 -3.83
N ASP A 78 14.78 -10.47 -5.02
CA ASP A 78 15.64 -9.31 -5.27
C ASP A 78 15.20 -8.11 -4.43
N MET A 79 13.89 -7.81 -4.38
CA MET A 79 13.38 -6.68 -3.59
C MET A 79 13.75 -6.81 -2.10
N PHE A 80 13.48 -7.96 -1.48
CA PHE A 80 13.67 -8.11 -0.03
C PHE A 80 15.11 -8.41 0.38
N SER A 81 15.96 -8.93 -0.51
CA SER A 81 17.37 -9.20 -0.21
C SER A 81 18.30 -8.04 -0.58
N PHE A 82 18.00 -7.29 -1.64
CA PHE A 82 18.80 -6.16 -2.07
C PHE A 82 18.57 -4.90 -1.21
N PHE A 83 17.34 -4.72 -0.70
CA PHE A 83 16.96 -3.58 0.15
C PHE A 83 17.02 -3.87 1.66
N TYR A 84 17.68 -4.96 2.07
CA TYR A 84 18.01 -5.24 3.48
C TYR A 84 19.30 -4.55 3.88
#